data_AF-A0AAV5UYU9-F1
#
_entry.id   AF-A0AAV5UYU9-F1
#
_cell.length_a   1.000
_cell.length_b   1.000
_cell.length_c   1.000
_cell.angle_alpha   90.00
_cell.angle_beta   90.00
_cell.angle_gamma   90.00
#
_symmetry.space_group_name_H-M   'P 1'
#
loop_
_entity.id
_entity.type
_entity.pdbx_description
1 polymer ?
#
loop_
_entity_poly.entity_id
_entity_poly.type
_entity_poly.pdbx_seq_one_letter_code
_entity_poly.pdbx_strand_id
1 'polypeptide(L)'
;LFLALSLVSAEYYMQTYSGTCRYNGMTVYESGYDPRPMTNDELNQMLVYSSQWKQYGIQTGQYWKGLNSMPTPPKIPCFCHNCQ
;
A
#
# COMPACT_ATOMS: atom_id res chain seq x y z
N LEU A 1 30.22 -6.81 31.11
CA LEU A 1 29.19 -5.79 30.81
C LEU A 1 28.88 -5.91 29.31
N PHE A 2 27.85 -6.65 28.91
CA PHE A 2 27.47 -6.77 27.49
C PHE A 2 26.47 -5.66 27.18
N LEU A 3 26.92 -4.62 26.47
CA LEU A 3 26.06 -3.59 25.89
C LEU A 3 25.32 -4.20 24.70
N ALA A 4 24.09 -4.65 24.92
CA ALA A 4 23.18 -5.04 23.85
C ALA A 4 22.69 -3.76 23.15
N LEU A 5 23.24 -3.50 21.95
CA LEU A 5 22.81 -2.41 21.08
C LEU A 5 21.50 -2.86 20.40
N SER A 6 20.36 -2.46 20.96
CA SER A 6 19.05 -2.69 20.34
C SER A 6 18.97 -1.87 19.05
N LEU A 7 19.15 -2.53 17.90
CA LEU A 7 18.86 -1.98 16.58
C LEU A 7 17.35 -1.74 16.48
N VAL A 8 16.92 -0.51 16.73
CA VAL A 8 15.53 -0.10 16.44
C VAL A 8 15.44 0.04 14.92
N SER A 9 14.88 -0.96 14.24
CA SER A 9 14.54 -0.84 12.82
C SER A 9 13.39 0.15 12.68
N ALA A 10 13.67 1.31 12.09
CA ALA A 10 12.62 2.20 11.62
C ALA A 10 11.89 1.50 10.46
N GLU A 11 10.73 0.92 10.73
CA GLU A 11 9.87 0.41 9.68
C GLU A 11 9.28 1.60 8.91
N TYR A 12 9.84 1.85 7.72
CA TYR A 12 9.31 2.84 6.79
C TYR A 12 8.03 2.29 6.18
N TYR A 13 6.89 2.55 6.81
CA TYR A 13 5.62 2.21 6.20
C TYR A 13 5.29 3.18 5.08
N MET A 14 5.11 2.65 3.87
CA MET A 14 4.70 3.43 2.71
C MET A 14 3.27 3.96 2.93
N GLN A 15 3.11 5.28 2.84
CA GLN A 15 1.78 5.91 2.93
C GLN A 15 1.04 5.69 1.62
N THR A 16 -0.15 5.11 1.69
CA THR A 16 -1.00 4.88 0.52
C THR A 16 -2.33 5.60 0.70
N TYR A 17 -2.82 6.29 -0.34
CA TYR A 17 -4.02 7.13 -0.27
C TYR A 17 -5.10 6.63 -1.23
N SER A 18 -6.35 6.63 -0.78
CA SER A 18 -7.54 6.31 -1.57
C SER A 18 -8.67 7.28 -1.22
N GLY A 19 -8.85 8.36 -1.99
CA GLY A 19 -9.86 9.37 -1.68
C GLY A 19 -9.63 10.00 -0.29
N THR A 20 -10.57 9.82 0.63
CA THR A 20 -10.49 10.27 2.04
C THR A 20 -9.70 9.33 2.95
N CYS A 21 -9.20 8.21 2.42
CA CYS A 21 -8.47 7.19 3.16
C CYS A 21 -6.97 7.34 3.04
N ARG A 22 -6.27 7.12 4.15
CA ARG A 22 -4.81 6.95 4.20
C ARG A 22 -4.47 5.66 4.95
N TYR A 23 -3.48 4.94 4.44
CA TYR A 23 -2.97 3.70 5.02
C TYR A 23 -1.47 3.85 5.31
N ASN A 24 -1.02 3.49 6.51
CA ASN A 24 0.41 3.45 6.86
C ASN A 24 0.92 2.01 7.07
N GLY A 25 0.47 1.07 6.24
CA GLY A 25 0.88 -0.33 6.31
C GLY A 25 0.31 -1.13 7.51
N MET A 26 -0.21 -0.47 8.54
CA MET A 26 -0.83 -1.15 9.70
C MET A 26 -2.12 -0.49 10.18
N THR A 27 -2.34 0.79 9.87
CA THR A 27 -3.46 1.58 10.36
C THR A 27 -4.23 2.18 9.18
N VAL A 28 -5.56 2.13 9.28
CA VAL A 28 -6.49 2.87 8.42
C VAL A 28 -6.80 4.20 9.08
N TYR A 29 -6.63 5.28 8.33
CA TYR A 29 -7.04 6.64 8.69
C TYR A 29 -8.12 7.10 7.72
N GLU A 30 -9.26 7.55 8.25
CA GLU A 30 -10.36 8.11 7.48
C GLU A 30 -10.81 9.42 8.12
N SER A 31 -11.07 10.44 7.30
CA SER A 31 -11.58 11.72 7.81
C SER A 31 -12.93 11.52 8.51
N GLY A 32 -13.06 12.00 9.76
CA GLY A 32 -14.29 11.89 10.54
C GLY A 32 -14.44 10.60 11.35
N TYR A 33 -13.45 9.70 11.31
CA TYR A 33 -13.43 8.47 12.10
C TYR A 33 -12.12 8.33 12.86
N ASP A 34 -12.15 7.63 14.00
CA ASP A 34 -10.94 7.31 14.75
C ASP A 34 -10.05 6.35 13.95
N PRO A 35 -8.70 6.53 13.97
CA PRO A 35 -7.79 5.60 13.35
C PRO A 35 -7.97 4.19 13.93
N ARG A 36 -7.95 3.18 13.06
CA ARG A 36 -8.07 1.78 13.47
C ARG A 36 -6.97 0.91 12.88
N PRO A 37 -6.56 -0.16 13.57
CA PRO A 37 -5.65 -1.14 12.97
C PRO A 37 -6.33 -1.80 11.76
N MET A 38 -5.50 -2.17 10.80
CA MET A 38 -5.89 -3.05 9.70
C MET A 38 -6.14 -4.46 10.24
N THR A 39 -7.12 -5.16 9.68
CA THR A 39 -7.28 -6.59 9.90
C THR A 39 -6.23 -7.38 9.10
N ASN A 40 -6.02 -8.65 9.44
CA ASN A 40 -5.11 -9.52 8.68
C ASN A 40 -5.52 -9.64 7.20
N ASP A 41 -6.82 -9.65 6.92
CA ASP A 41 -7.32 -9.73 5.55
C ASP A 41 -7.06 -8.43 4.76
N GLU A 42 -7.18 -7.27 5.41
CA GLU A 42 -6.85 -5.97 4.82
C GLU A 42 -5.34 -5.86 4.54
N LEU A 43 -4.50 -6.33 5.46
CA LEU A 43 -3.05 -6.42 5.26
C LEU A 43 -2.71 -7.32 4.07
N ASN A 44 -3.33 -8.49 3.96
CA ASN A 44 -3.13 -9.40 2.83
C ASN A 44 -3.55 -8.76 1.50
N GLN A 45 -4.65 -8.02 1.47
CA GLN A 45 -5.08 -7.27 0.28
C GLN A 45 -4.07 -6.18 -0.11
N MET A 46 -3.49 -5.47 0.87
CA MET A 46 -2.43 -4.49 0.60
C MET A 46 -1.15 -5.12 0.06
N LEU A 47 -0.80 -6.33 0.49
CA LEU A 47 0.32 -7.09 -0.07
C LEU A 47 0.07 -7.46 -1.53
N VAL A 48 -1.14 -7.93 -1.86
CA VAL A 48 -1.53 -8.22 -3.24
C VAL A 48 -1.48 -6.96 -4.11
N TYR A 49 -2.05 -5.86 -3.62
CA TYR A 49 -2.01 -4.56 -4.31
C TYR A 49 -0.57 -4.08 -4.58
N SER A 50 0.33 -4.24 -3.61
CA SER A 50 1.74 -3.90 -3.78
C SER A 50 2.43 -4.74 -4.86
N SER A 51 2.11 -6.04 -4.93
CA SER A 51 2.60 -6.92 -5.99
C SER A 51 2.08 -6.50 -7.38
N GLN A 52 0.80 -6.14 -7.47
CA GLN A 52 0.20 -5.63 -8.71
C GLN A 52 0.87 -4.33 -9.18
N TRP A 53 1.21 -3.41 -8.28
CA TRP A 53 1.95 -2.19 -8.64
C TRP A 53 3.34 -2.47 -9.20
N LYS A 54 4.05 -3.44 -8.63
CA LYS A 54 5.34 -3.89 -9.17
C LYS A 54 5.19 -4.42 -10.60
N GLN A 55 4.15 -5.22 -10.85
CA GLN A 55 3.85 -5.74 -12.19
C GLN A 55 3.46 -4.61 -13.17
N TYR A 56 2.63 -3.67 -12.71
CA TYR A 56 2.24 -2.51 -13.51
C TYR A 56 3.45 -1.67 -13.94
N GLY A 57 4.44 -1.48 -13.07
CA GLY A 57 5.68 -0.79 -13.41
C GLY A 57 6.47 -1.47 -14.53
N ILE A 58 6.55 -2.82 -14.50
CA ILE A 58 7.18 -3.62 -15.56
C ILE A 58 6.40 -3.47 -16.88
N GLN A 59 5.08 -3.61 -16.83
CA GLN A 59 4.22 -3.50 -18.01
C GLN A 59 4.27 -2.09 -18.62
N THR A 60 4.32 -1.06 -17.78
CA THR A 60 4.48 0.33 -18.22
C THR A 60 5.82 0.51 -18.93
N GLY A 61 6.90 -0.07 -18.39
CA GLY A 61 8.20 -0.08 -19.06
C GLY A 61 8.18 -0.80 -20.42
N GLN A 62 7.37 -1.85 -20.58
CA GLN A 62 7.19 -2.53 -21.87
C GLN A 62 6.36 -1.69 -22.86
N TYR A 63 5.33 -0.98 -22.37
CA TYR A 63 4.55 -0.04 -23.18
C TYR A 63 5.43 1.07 -23.78
N TRP A 64 6.31 1.68 -22.98
CA TRP A 64 7.24 2.71 -23.47
C TRP A 64 8.26 2.19 -24.50
N LYS A 65 8.50 0.88 -24.54
CA LYS A 65 9.33 0.22 -25.56
C LYS A 65 8.54 -0.20 -26.81
N GLY A 66 7.24 0.08 -26.86
CA GLY A 66 6.35 -0.34 -27.95
C GLY A 66 6.10 -1.86 -28.01
N LEU A 67 6.36 -2.59 -26.92
CA LEU A 67 6.25 -4.05 -26.89
C LEU A 67 4.84 -4.53 -26.55
N ASN A 68 4.08 -3.72 -25.79
CA ASN A 68 2.76 -4.04 -25.28
C ASN A 68 1.84 -2.81 -25.31
N SER A 69 0.53 -3.05 -25.20
CA SER A 69 -0.46 -1.98 -24.98
C SER A 69 -0.33 -1.35 -23.59
N MET A 70 -0.89 -0.15 -23.42
CA MET A 70 -0.87 0.57 -22.14
C MET A 70 -1.59 -0.28 -21.06
N PRO A 71 -0.91 -0.66 -19.96
CA PRO A 71 -1.55 -1.43 -18.91
C PRO A 71 -2.53 -0.57 -18.10
N THR A 72 -3.51 -1.21 -17.48
CA THR A 72 -4.41 -0.57 -16.54
C THR A 72 -3.77 -0.50 -15.14
N PRO A 73 -3.77 0.66 -14.48
CA PRO A 73 -3.29 0.77 -13.10
C PRO A 73 -4.05 -0.15 -12.14
N PRO A 74 -3.38 -0.79 -11.16
CA PRO A 74 -4.06 -1.57 -10.14
C PRO A 74 -5.02 -0.70 -9.33
N LYS A 75 -6.20 -1.27 -9.02
CA LYS A 75 -7.18 -0.60 -8.16
C LYS A 75 -6.79 -0.79 -6.70
N ILE A 76 -6.72 0.31 -5.97
CA ILE A 76 -6.48 0.29 -4.53
C ILE A 76 -7.67 -0.33 -3.77
N PRO A 77 -7.43 -1.27 -2.84
CA PRO A 77 -8.45 -1.70 -1.91
C PRO A 77 -8.96 -0.54 -1.04
N CYS A 78 -10.26 -0.54 -0.75
CA CYS A 78 -10.85 0.45 0.13
C CYS A 78 -11.37 -0.19 1.40
N PHE A 79 -10.89 0.31 2.54
CA PHE A 79 -11.22 -0.19 3.88
C PHE A 79 -11.93 0.86 4.75
N CYS A 80 -12.20 2.02 4.18
CA CYS A 80 -12.96 3.07 4.81
C CYS A 80 -14.45 2.86 4.64
N HIS A 81 -15.23 3.66 5.36
CA HIS A 81 -16.68 3.70 5.21
C HIS A 81 -17.07 4.30 3.84
N ASN A 82 -16.35 5.33 3.38
CA ASN A 82 -16.60 5.95 2.09
C ASN A 82 -15.47 5.68 1.09
N CYS A 83 -15.75 4.79 0.15
CA CYS A 83 -14.89 4.51 -1.00
C CYS A 83 -15.36 5.35 -2.19
N GLN A 84 -14.58 6.38 -2.54
CA GLN A 84 -14.81 7.18 -3.75
C GLN A 84 -14.32 6.44 -5.00
#